data_AF-A0AAX2AJA0-F1
#
_entry.id   AF-A0AAX2AJA0-F1
#
_cell.length_a   1.000
_cell.length_b   1.000
_cell.length_c   1.000
_cell.angle_alpha   90.00
_cell.angle_beta   90.00
_cell.angle_gamma   90.00
#
_symmetry.space_group_name_H-M   'P 1'
#
loop_
_entity.id
_entity.type
_entity.pdbx_description
1 polymer ?
#
loop_
_entity_poly.entity_id
_entity_poly.type
_entity_poly.pdbx_seq_one_letter_code
_entity_poly.pdbx_strand_id
1 'polypeptide(L)' 'MEENLIVEALKFMVLGMGVVFSFLIILIFVLKGQAALVSKYFPAKEKEPAKKPQQPVASSSAKVAAIVAAVQHHKNLKG' A
#
# COMPACT_ATOMS: atom_id res chain seq x y z
N MET A 1 -17.25 53.38 27.10
CA MET A 1 -16.69 52.76 25.90
C MET A 1 -17.46 51.47 25.69
N GLU A 2 -18.42 51.50 24.77
CA GLU A 2 -19.20 50.31 24.43
C GLU A 2 -18.36 49.48 23.45
N GLU A 3 -17.54 48.59 24.01
CA GLU A 3 -16.94 47.51 23.24
C GLU A 3 -18.10 46.74 22.59
N ASN A 4 -18.12 46.67 21.25
CA ASN A 4 -19.18 46.00 20.53
C ASN A 4 -19.09 44.50 20.84
N LEU A 5 -19.88 44.01 21.80
CA LEU A 5 -19.85 42.63 22.30
C LEU A 5 -19.94 41.59 21.18
N ILE A 6 -20.65 41.92 20.09
CA ILE A 6 -20.74 41.08 18.89
C ILE A 6 -19.38 40.93 18.20
N VAL A 7 -18.62 42.02 18.07
CA VAL A 7 -17.27 42.01 17.47
C VAL A 7 -16.31 41.20 18.34
N GLU A 8 -16.45 41.31 19.66
CA GLU A 8 -15.63 40.54 20.59
C GLU A 8 -15.97 39.04 20.57
N ALA A 9 -17.25 38.67 20.53
CA ALA A 9 -17.68 37.29 20.35
C ALA A 9 -17.20 36.69 19.02
N LEU A 10 -17.25 37.47 17.93
CA LEU A 10 -16.71 37.05 16.63
C LEU A 10 -15.20 36.83 16.68
N LYS A 11 -14.44 37.71 17.36
CA LYS A 11 -12.99 37.51 17.57
C LYS A 11 -12.72 36.20 18.28
N PHE A 12 -13.46 35.89 19.37
CA PHE A 12 -13.28 34.64 20.10
C PHE A 12 -13.66 33.40 19.27
N MET A 13 -14.69 33.48 18.43
CA MET A 13 -15.06 32.39 17.52
C MET A 13 -13.94 32.09 16.51
N VAL A 14 -13.41 33.14 15.87
CA VAL A 14 -12.31 33.00 14.90
C VAL A 14 -11.04 32.50 15.61
N LEU A 15 -10.75 32.99 16.81
CA LEU A 15 -9.59 32.60 17.59
C LEU A 15 -9.69 31.12 18.00
N GLY A 16 -10.83 30.68 18.53
CA GLY A 16 -11.05 29.27 18.89
C GLY A 16 -10.97 28.34 17.69
N MET A 17 -11.64 28.69 16.59
CA MET A 17 -11.60 27.89 15.36
C MET A 17 -10.20 27.87 14.73
N GLY A 18 -9.50 29.00 14.74
CA GLY A 18 -8.15 29.14 14.20
C GLY A 18 -7.11 28.33 14.99
N VAL A 19 -7.20 28.31 16.32
CA VAL A 19 -6.30 27.52 17.17
C VAL A 19 -6.51 26.03 16.94
N VAL A 20 -7.77 25.55 16.93
CA VAL A 20 -8.08 24.14 16.66
C VAL A 20 -7.60 23.74 15.26
N PHE A 21 -7.88 24.55 14.24
CA PHE A 21 -7.44 24.30 12.88
C PHE A 21 -5.90 24.23 12.76
N SER A 22 -5.20 25.19 13.37
CA SER A 22 -3.73 25.20 13.40
C SER A 22 -3.17 23.96 14.11
N PHE A 23 -3.78 23.55 15.22
CA PHE A 23 -3.40 22.35 15.95
C PHE A 23 -3.55 21.09 15.08
N LEU A 24 -4.67 20.94 14.35
CA LEU A 24 -4.88 19.82 13.44
C LEU A 24 -3.86 19.82 12.30
N ILE A 25 -3.52 20.98 11.73
CA ILE A 25 -2.47 21.09 10.71
C ILE A 25 -1.13 20.57 11.25
N ILE A 26 -0.73 21.04 12.43
CA ILE A 26 0.51 20.59 13.08
C ILE A 26 0.47 19.07 13.31
N LEU A 27 -0.65 18.54 13.78
CA LEU A 27 -0.85 17.10 14.02
C LEU A 27 -0.65 16.29 12.71
N ILE A 28 -1.19 16.76 11.59
CA ILE A 28 -0.98 16.13 10.28
C ILE A 28 0.50 16.16 9.90
N PHE A 29 1.21 17.26 10.10
CA PHE A 29 2.64 17.33 9.81
C PHE A 29 3.46 16.38 10.69
N VAL A 30 3.13 16.29 11.98
CA VAL A 30 3.77 15.34 12.90
C VAL A 30 3.53 13.90 12.44
N LEU A 31 2.29 13.54 12.12
CA LEU A 31 1.93 12.21 11.59
C LEU A 31 2.72 11.89 10.30
N LYS A 32 2.84 12.85 9.38
CA LYS A 32 3.63 12.68 8.15
C LYS A 32 5.11 12.52 8.46
N GLY A 33 5.64 13.27 9.41
CA GLY A 33 7.01 13.13 9.90
C GLY A 33 7.26 11.75 10.52
N GLN A 34 6.35 11.29 11.37
CA GLN A 34 6.39 9.94 11.94
C GLN A 34 6.32 8.87 10.85
N ALA A 35 5.42 9.00 9.87
CA ALA A 35 5.32 8.05 8.75
C ALA A 35 6.63 7.99 7.94
N ALA A 36 7.25 9.14 7.66
CA ALA A 36 8.54 9.21 6.98
C ALA A 36 9.66 8.58 7.82
N LEU A 37 9.71 8.88 9.12
CA LEU A 37 10.67 8.30 10.06
C LEU A 37 10.53 6.78 10.11
N VAL A 38 9.32 6.28 10.31
CA VAL A 38 9.01 4.85 10.32
C VAL A 38 9.43 4.21 9.00
N SER A 39 9.09 4.80 7.85
CA SER A 39 9.49 4.24 6.54
C SER A 39 11.01 4.20 6.32
N LYS A 40 11.77 5.11 6.94
CA LYS A 40 13.22 5.20 6.80
C LYS A 40 13.97 4.27 7.74
N TYR A 41 13.53 4.15 8.99
CA TYR A 41 14.18 3.32 10.01
C TYR A 41 13.63 1.89 10.08
N PHE A 42 12.34 1.72 9.73
CA PHE A 42 11.67 0.44 9.56
C PHE A 42 11.04 0.42 8.17
N PRO A 43 11.85 0.36 7.09
CA PRO A 43 11.32 0.15 5.77
C PRO A 43 10.45 -1.10 5.83
N ALA A 44 9.14 -0.90 5.70
CA ALA A 44 8.21 -1.99 5.52
C ALA A 44 8.74 -2.68 4.27
N LYS A 45 9.31 -3.87 4.44
CA LYS A 45 9.70 -4.74 3.34
C LYS A 45 8.42 -4.85 2.52
N GLU A 46 8.36 -4.08 1.44
CA GLU A 46 7.20 -4.02 0.58
C GLU A 46 6.96 -5.48 0.27
N LYS A 47 5.86 -6.04 0.79
CA LYS A 47 5.43 -7.34 0.33
C LYS A 47 5.12 -7.04 -1.13
N GLU A 48 6.09 -7.30 -2.00
CA GLU A 48 5.89 -7.38 -3.43
C GLU A 48 4.52 -8.04 -3.57
N PRO A 49 3.56 -7.40 -4.26
CA PRO A 49 2.23 -7.98 -4.39
C PRO A 49 2.46 -9.40 -4.85
N ALA A 50 2.14 -10.36 -3.96
CA ALA A 50 2.62 -11.72 -4.08
C ALA A 50 2.30 -12.15 -5.51
N LYS A 51 3.37 -12.37 -6.30
CA LYS A 51 3.24 -12.69 -7.72
C LYS A 51 2.30 -13.88 -7.75
N LYS A 52 1.05 -13.65 -8.14
CA LYS A 52 0.03 -14.71 -8.21
C LYS A 52 0.71 -15.85 -8.94
N PRO A 53 0.75 -17.08 -8.39
CA PRO A 53 1.34 -18.20 -9.11
C PRO A 53 0.67 -18.23 -10.49
N GLN A 54 1.45 -17.87 -11.50
CA GLN A 54 0.96 -17.80 -12.85
C GLN A 54 0.77 -19.26 -13.24
N GLN A 55 -0.50 -19.67 -13.27
CA GLN A 55 -0.87 -21.05 -13.54
C GLN A 55 -0.22 -21.43 -14.88
N PRO A 56 0.62 -22.48 -14.94
CA PRO A 56 1.33 -22.80 -16.17
C PRO A 56 0.30 -23.04 -17.26
N VAL A 57 0.30 -22.19 -18.27
CA VAL A 57 -0.55 -22.38 -19.45
C VAL A 57 0.04 -23.58 -20.17
N ALA A 58 -0.51 -24.77 -19.94
CA ALA A 58 -0.05 -25.99 -20.58
C ALA A 58 -0.32 -25.85 -22.09
N SER A 59 0.70 -25.46 -22.84
CA SER A 59 0.62 -25.41 -24.30
C SER A 59 0.40 -26.83 -24.83
N SER A 60 -0.36 -26.96 -25.90
CA SER A 60 -0.60 -28.25 -26.58
C SER A 60 0.72 -28.94 -26.93
N SER A 61 1.76 -28.17 -27.28
CA SER A 61 3.11 -28.68 -27.54
C SER A 61 3.75 -29.35 -26.32
N ALA A 62 3.54 -28.82 -25.10
CA ALA A 62 4.07 -29.42 -23.88
C ALA A 62 3.41 -30.78 -23.58
N LYS A 63 2.12 -30.92 -23.89
CA LYS A 63 1.41 -32.20 -23.75
C LYS A 63 1.92 -33.23 -24.75
N VAL A 64 2.11 -32.84 -26.02
CA VAL A 64 2.64 -33.72 -27.06
C VAL A 64 4.06 -34.18 -26.72
N ALA A 65 4.92 -33.27 -26.27
CA ALA A 65 6.27 -33.60 -25.84
C ALA A 65 6.29 -34.59 -24.65
N ALA A 66 5.40 -34.41 -23.67
CA ALA A 66 5.27 -35.32 -22.54
C ALA A 66 4.81 -36.73 -22.97
N ILE A 67 3.87 -36.83 -23.91
CA ILE A 67 3.39 -38.11 -24.45
C ILE A 67 4.52 -38.80 -25.22
N VAL A 68 5.25 -38.08 -26.08
CA VAL A 68 6.37 -38.64 -26.84
C VAL A 68 7.48 -39.15 -25.90
N ALA A 69 7.82 -38.38 -24.86
CA ALA A 69 8.78 -38.80 -23.85
C ALA A 69 8.34 -40.08 -23.12
N ALA A 70 7.06 -40.19 -22.77
CA ALA A 70 6.53 -41.40 -22.12
C ALA A 70 6.60 -42.64 -23.03
N VAL A 71 6.29 -42.49 -24.33
CA VAL A 71 6.38 -43.59 -25.30
C VAL A 71 7.84 -43.99 -25.53
N GLN A 72 8.75 -43.03 -25.69
CA GLN A 72 10.18 -43.29 -25.85
C GLN A 72 10.74 -44.07 -24.65
N HIS A 73 10.38 -43.65 -23.43
CA HIS A 73 10.79 -44.29 -22.20
C HIS A 73 10.24 -45.72 -22.09
N HIS A 74 8.97 -45.94 -22.45
CA HIS A 74 8.37 -47.28 -22.47
C HIS A 74 9.05 -48.23 -23.47
N LYS A 75 9.48 -47.71 -24.62
CA LYS A 75 10.20 -48.50 -25.63
C LYS A 75 11.62 -48.84 -25.19
N ASN A 76 12.33 -47.91 -24.55
CA ASN A 76 13.68 -48.16 -24.04
C ASN A 76 13.71 -49.10 -22.82
N LEU A 77 12.61 -49.23 -22.08
CA LEU A 77 12.48 -50.17 -20.96
C LEU A 77 12.12 -51.60 -21.39
N LYS A 78 11.70 -51.81 -22.64
CA LYS A 78 11.34 -53.12 -23.22
C LYS A 78 12.40 -53.65 -24.20
N GLY A 79 13.58 -53.03 -24.22
CA GLY A 79 14.77 -53.50 -24.95
C GLY A 79 15.67 -54.33 -24.06
#